data_AF-A0A8T5U864-F1
#
_entry.id   AF-A0A8T5U864-F1
#
_cell.length_a   1.000
_cell.length_b   1.000
_cell.length_c   1.000
_cell.angle_alpha   90.00
_cell.angle_beta   90.00
_cell.angle_gamma   90.00
#
_symmetry.space_group_name_H-M   'P 1'
#
loop_
_entity.id
_entity.type
_entity.pdbx_description
1 polymer ?
#
loop_
_entity_poly.entity_id
_entity_poly.type
_entity_poly.pdbx_seq_one_letter_code
_entity_poly.pdbx_strand_id
1 'polypeptide(L)' 'MPLRFNTCPYCNQRIVFRIDEKDVNTARYPAPIYIHHTSKSCGKTSTFYVDSLLRVSFKELEKKSGAIKTLKTID' A
#
# COMPACT_ATOMS: atom_id res chain seq x y z
N MET A 1 -4.72 -9.28 11.69
CA MET A 1 -3.61 -8.64 10.96
C MET A 1 -2.97 -9.62 9.98
N PRO A 2 -3.45 -9.71 8.73
CA PRO A 2 -2.77 -10.49 7.70
C PRO A 2 -1.54 -9.72 7.18
N LEU A 3 -0.37 -10.36 7.18
CA LEU A 3 0.78 -9.86 6.40
C LEU A 3 0.43 -9.94 4.92
N ARG A 4 0.61 -8.83 4.21
CA ARG A 4 0.43 -8.77 2.75
C ARG A 4 1.79 -8.68 2.09
N PHE A 5 1.92 -9.39 0.98
CA PHE A 5 3.08 -9.37 0.11
C PHE A 5 2.65 -8.81 -1.24
N ASN A 6 3.45 -7.89 -1.78
CA ASN A 6 3.28 -7.38 -3.12
C ASN A 6 4.66 -7.07 -3.71
N THR A 7 4.66 -6.52 -4.92
CA THR A 7 5.85 -6.12 -5.63
C THR A 7 5.84 -4.59 -5.78
N CYS A 8 6.94 -3.95 -5.37
CA CYS A 8 7.12 -2.51 -5.53
C CYS A 8 7.01 -2.14 -7.02
N PRO A 9 6.16 -1.18 -7.41
CA PRO A 9 5.98 -0.80 -8.81
C PRO A 9 7.20 -0.08 -9.42
N TYR A 10 8.18 0.32 -8.61
CA TYR A 10 9.37 1.05 -9.07
C TYR A 10 10.58 0.16 -9.31
N CYS A 11 10.89 -0.75 -8.39
CA CYS A 11 12.10 -1.59 -8.43
C CYS A 11 11.80 -3.08 -8.66
N ASN A 12 10.53 -3.44 -8.80
CA ASN A 12 10.07 -4.83 -8.91
C ASN A 12 10.54 -5.77 -7.79
N GLN A 13 10.96 -5.23 -6.65
CA GLN A 13 11.31 -6.04 -5.49
C GLN A 13 10.08 -6.42 -4.69
N ARG A 14 10.18 -7.59 -4.04
CA ARG A 14 9.16 -8.05 -3.10
C ARG A 14 9.14 -7.10 -1.90
N ILE A 15 7.95 -6.64 -1.57
CA ILE A 15 7.67 -5.83 -0.38
C ILE A 15 6.65 -6.54 0.48
N VAL A 16 6.82 -6.39 1.79
CA VAL A 16 5.89 -6.91 2.79
C VAL A 16 5.37 -5.73 3.58
N PHE A 17 4.07 -5.70 3.85
CA PHE A 17 3.45 -4.64 4.65
C PHE A 17 2.23 -5.18 5.37
N ARG A 18 1.80 -4.46 6.40
CA ARG A 18 0.60 -4.76 7.18
C ARG A 18 -0.45 -3.69 6.89
N ILE A 19 -1.67 -4.13 6.60
CA ILE A 19 -2.84 -3.26 6.48
C ILE A 19 -3.86 -3.72 7.50
N ASP A 20 -4.39 -2.77 8.26
CA ASP A 20 -5.59 -2.95 9.07
C ASP A 20 -6.73 -2.08 8.54
N GLU A 21 -7.97 -2.43 8.87
CA GLU A 21 -9.16 -1.65 8.47
C GLU A 21 -9.09 -0.19 8.92
N LYS A 22 -8.47 0.07 10.08
CA LYS A 22 -8.24 1.43 10.61
C LYS A 22 -7.35 2.30 9.71
N ASP A 23 -6.51 1.69 8.88
CA ASP A 23 -5.60 2.40 7.98
C ASP A 23 -6.24 2.63 6.60
N VAL A 24 -7.47 2.14 6.39
CA VAL A 24 -8.19 2.16 5.12
C VAL A 24 -9.49 2.95 5.27
N ASN A 25 -9.82 3.76 4.27
CA ASN A 25 -11.12 4.42 4.23
C ASN A 25 -12.21 3.42 3.78
N THR A 26 -12.82 2.73 4.73
CA THR A 26 -13.86 1.73 4.45
C THR A 26 -15.15 2.33 3.86
N ALA A 27 -15.32 3.66 3.91
CA ALA A 27 -16.46 4.34 3.29
C ALA A 27 -16.33 4.47 1.75
N ARG A 28 -15.13 4.25 1.18
CA ARG A 28 -14.90 4.36 -0.27
C ARG A 28 -13.99 3.25 -0.77
N TYR A 29 -14.55 2.35 -1.58
CA TYR A 29 -13.80 1.32 -2.28
C TYR A 29 -13.74 1.58 -3.80
N PRO A 30 -12.63 1.24 -4.48
CA PRO A 30 -11.37 0.79 -3.89
C PRO A 30 -10.66 1.94 -3.14
N ALA A 31 -10.20 1.65 -1.92
CA ALA A 31 -9.66 2.65 -1.01
C ALA A 31 -8.16 2.83 -1.26
N PRO A 32 -7.67 4.06 -1.50
CA PRO A 32 -6.24 4.30 -1.62
C PRO A 32 -5.55 4.17 -0.25
N ILE A 33 -4.36 3.58 -0.25
CA ILE A 33 -3.40 3.51 0.85
C ILE A 33 -2.02 3.90 0.31
N TYR A 34 -1.24 4.64 1.08
CA TYR A 34 0.14 4.92 0.67
C TYR A 34 1.06 3.89 1.29
N ILE A 35 1.96 3.36 0.48
CA ILE A 35 3.02 2.47 0.95
C ILE A 35 4.36 3.12 0.66
N HIS A 36 5.09 3.41 1.72
CA HIS A 36 6.46 3.88 1.67
C HIS A 36 7.39 2.66 1.65
N HIS A 37 8.11 2.50 0.53
CA HIS A 37 9.04 1.39 0.31
C HIS A 37 10.36 1.71 1.00
N THR A 38 10.47 1.29 2.26
CA THR A 38 11.67 1.47 3.09
C THR A 38 12.80 0.50 2.78
N SER A 39 12.52 -0.56 2.01
CA SER A 39 13.57 -1.49 1.58
C SER A 39 14.61 -0.79 0.69
N LYS A 40 15.81 -1.38 0.61
CA LYS A 40 17.03 -0.88 -0.06
C LYS A 40 16.87 -0.43 -1.52
N SER A 41 15.68 -0.53 -2.10
CA SER A 41 15.48 -0.46 -3.54
C SER A 41 14.81 0.78 -4.08
N CYS A 42 14.14 1.62 -3.28
CA CYS A 42 13.48 2.81 -3.83
C CYS A 42 13.38 4.02 -2.91
N GLY A 43 13.03 3.86 -1.62
CA GLY A 43 12.70 5.01 -0.75
C GLY A 43 11.49 5.84 -1.21
N LYS A 44 10.81 5.42 -2.29
CA LYS A 44 9.66 6.09 -2.90
C LYS A 44 8.37 5.68 -2.21
N THR A 45 7.34 6.50 -2.38
CA THR A 45 5.97 6.19 -1.95
C THR A 45 5.15 5.88 -3.18
N SER A 46 4.29 4.86 -3.11
CA SER A 46 3.30 4.57 -4.15
C SER A 46 1.91 4.42 -3.53
N THR A 47 0.88 4.63 -4.34
CA THR A 47 -0.51 4.40 -3.91
C THR A 47 -0.91 2.99 -4.26
N PHE A 48 -1.43 2.25 -3.29
CA PHE A 48 -2.08 0.96 -3.49
C PHE A 48 -3.55 1.12 -3.21
N TYR A 49 -4.37 0.40 -3.95
CA TYR A 49 -5.81 0.45 -3.79
C TYR A 49 -6.29 -0.88 -3.27
N VAL A 50 -7.06 -0.84 -2.21
CA VAL A 50 -7.56 -2.04 -1.54
C VAL A 50 -9.07 -2.15 -1.62
N ASP A 51 -9.56 -3.38 -1.71
CA ASP A 51 -10.99 -3.68 -1.66
C ASP A 51 -11.50 -3.82 -0.20
N SER A 52 -12.79 -4.16 -0.06
CA SER A 52 -13.43 -4.40 1.24
C SER A 52 -12.87 -5.59 2.01
N LEU A 53 -12.11 -6.47 1.35
CA LEU A 53 -11.42 -7.61 1.94
C LEU A 53 -9.93 -7.30 2.22
N LEU A 54 -9.53 -6.03 2.13
CA LEU A 54 -8.15 -5.55 2.28
C LEU A 54 -7.18 -6.25 1.32
N ARG A 55 -7.65 -6.62 0.14
CA ARG A 55 -6.84 -7.17 -0.95
C ARG A 55 -6.42 -6.02 -1.84
N VAL A 56 -5.18 -6.05 -2.30
CA VAL A 56 -4.70 -5.04 -3.24
C VAL A 56 -5.30 -5.33 -4.61
N SER A 57 -6.06 -4.38 -5.14
CA SER A 57 -6.69 -4.45 -6.46
C SER A 57 -5.80 -3.82 -7.54
N PHE A 58 -5.22 -2.65 -7.26
CA PHE A 58 -4.27 -2.00 -8.19
C PHE A 58 -3.23 -1.15 -7.47
N LYS A 59 -2.21 -0.72 -8.21
CA LYS A 59 -1.12 0.11 -7.72
C LYS A 59 -0.78 1.23 -8.70
N GLU A 60 -0.53 2.41 -8.17
CA GLU A 60 -0.10 3.61 -8.90
C GLU A 60 1.21 4.14 -8.34
N LEU A 61 2.05 4.66 -9.23
CA LEU A 61 3.36 5.22 -8.86
C LEU A 61 3.19 6.52 -8.06
N GLU A 62 2.21 7.35 -8.42
CA GLU A 62 1.99 8.65 -7.79
C GLU A 62 1.23 8.55 -6.46
N LYS A 63 1.37 9.57 -5.62
CA LYS A 63 0.58 9.75 -4.40
C LYS A 63 -0.76 10.40 -4.76
N LYS A 64 -1.86 9.62 -4.81
CA LYS A 64 -3.20 10.15 -5.11
C LYS A 64 -3.95 10.51 -3.84
N SER A 65 -4.60 11.66 -3.79
CA SER A 65 -5.37 12.13 -2.62
C SER A 65 -6.44 11.12 -2.18
N GLY A 66 -6.58 10.91 -0.87
CA GLY A 66 -7.67 10.12 -0.29
C GLY A 66 -7.25 8.97 0.63
N ALA A 67 -5.96 8.63 0.70
CA ALA A 67 -5.49 7.65 1.67
C ALA A 67 -5.40 8.27 3.07
N ILE A 68 -5.88 7.52 4.06
CA ILE A 68 -5.88 7.96 5.46
C ILE A 68 -4.46 8.00 6.01
N LYS A 69 -3.61 7.06 5.58
CA LYS A 69 -2.30 6.87 6.18
C LYS A 69 -1.25 6.37 5.19
N THR A 70 0.00 6.68 5.54
CA THR A 70 1.17 6.09 4.90
C THR A 70 1.69 4.93 5.74
N LEU A 71 1.63 3.73 5.18
CA LEU A 71 2.17 2.51 5.74
C LEU A 71 3.63 2.37 5.31
N LYS A 72 4.45 1.76 6.17
CA LYS A 72 5.83 1.42 5.84
C LYS A 72 5.94 -0.07 5.55
N THR A 73 6.80 -0.42 4.61
CA THR A 73 7.16 -1.83 4.40
C THR A 73 7.94 -2.38 5.60
N ILE A 74 7.77 -3.67 5.85
CA ILE A 74 8.52 -4.45 6.84
C ILE A 74 9.57 -5.23 6.04
N ASP A 75 10.85 -4.96 6.29
CA ASP A 75 11.96 -5.77 5.78
C ASP A 75 12.08 -7.07 6.58
#